data_AF-A0A9N7U229-F1
#
_entry.id   AF-A0A9N7U229-F1
#
_cell.length_a   1.000
_cell.length_b   1.000
_cell.length_c   1.000
_cell.angle_alpha   90.00
_cell.angle_beta   90.00
_cell.angle_gamma   90.00
#
_symmetry.space_group_name_H-M   'P 1'
#
loop_
_entity.id
_entity.type
_entity.pdbx_description
1 polymer ?
#
loop_
_entity_poly.entity_id
_entity_poly.type
_entity_poly.pdbx_seq_one_letter_code
_entity_poly.pdbx_strand_id
1 'polypeptide(L)'
;MQRVLQSNLREALLSPNVEYRRTYLTALVAVMAAGAESSLPQHLPQSASLQEPVLSECVDLLLGDLEEQRGGPEFLSQALCAASLLLPQHSGSSLQISMLQRWCGILECHRCPDAPEVLRMACAEALCVAGVSLMSQSLKNHSTLMIRLINTGLYLLQDQDQQVRLKAACFTSMLHHVRRGESQRSVYVMQVNQAVQLLLELLLEDCSDAPGTVEVLLCHLPQSDLRRVLTEASEKGCFSLYEQDQANVFAEPSVMAAHVLPHLLQMAVKHSESSALAQSLRAWAEQSVEQVSDSLAVCKELQPAETLTPAWLSLLMDHWFHSTLCGLFTRAAFLLRLLETCDGARCLCDPSSLRTSLQQVLSRLGQNGVHFPSALAAALAGEQPL
;
A
#
# COMPACT_ATOMS: atom_id res chain seq x y z
N MET A 1 35.16 -11.31 5.29
CA MET A 1 34.43 -11.57 4.04
C MET A 1 33.66 -10.33 3.56
N GLN A 2 32.75 -9.77 4.38
CA GLN A 2 31.97 -8.57 4.02
C GLN A 2 32.80 -7.42 3.44
N ARG A 3 33.89 -7.00 4.12
CA ARG A 3 34.75 -5.91 3.66
C ARG A 3 35.34 -6.14 2.27
N VAL A 4 35.71 -7.38 1.96
CA VAL A 4 36.29 -7.75 0.65
C VAL A 4 35.23 -7.69 -0.44
N LEU A 5 34.00 -8.12 -0.14
CA LEU A 5 32.90 -8.03 -1.10
C LEU A 5 32.45 -6.58 -1.32
N GLN A 6 32.46 -5.74 -0.30
CA GLN A 6 32.17 -4.33 -0.49
C GLN A 6 33.31 -3.64 -1.26
N SER A 7 34.58 -3.97 -1.00
CA SER A 7 35.72 -3.30 -1.63
C SER A 7 35.82 -3.54 -3.14
N ASN A 8 35.39 -4.72 -3.60
CA ASN A 8 35.40 -5.08 -5.02
C ASN A 8 34.03 -4.90 -5.69
N LEU A 9 33.05 -4.29 -5.01
CA LEU A 9 31.68 -4.15 -5.53
C LEU A 9 31.64 -3.36 -6.84
N ARG A 10 32.33 -2.22 -6.92
CA ARG A 10 32.36 -1.39 -8.12
C ARG A 10 32.87 -2.16 -9.34
N GLU A 11 33.99 -2.85 -9.18
CA GLU A 11 34.58 -3.67 -10.24
C GLU A 11 33.61 -4.78 -10.66
N ALA A 12 32.96 -5.41 -9.68
CA ALA A 12 31.97 -6.44 -9.97
C ALA A 12 30.78 -5.90 -10.77
N LEU A 13 30.22 -4.75 -10.39
CA LEU A 13 29.07 -4.13 -11.06
C LEU A 13 29.35 -3.70 -12.51
N LEU A 14 30.59 -3.34 -12.81
CA LEU A 14 31.04 -2.93 -14.14
C LEU A 14 31.37 -4.12 -15.07
N SER A 15 31.33 -5.36 -14.55
CA SER A 15 31.55 -6.55 -15.37
C SER A 15 30.45 -6.69 -16.45
N PRO A 16 30.80 -7.01 -17.71
CA PRO A 16 29.81 -7.24 -18.76
C PRO A 16 29.01 -8.53 -18.55
N ASN A 17 29.45 -9.41 -17.64
CA ASN A 17 28.82 -10.70 -17.41
C ASN A 17 27.74 -10.61 -16.32
N VAL A 18 26.47 -10.60 -16.72
CA VAL A 18 25.30 -10.54 -15.82
C VAL A 18 25.28 -11.67 -14.80
N GLU A 19 25.66 -12.88 -15.18
CA GLU A 19 25.71 -14.04 -14.28
C GLU A 19 26.74 -13.88 -13.17
N TYR A 20 27.90 -13.30 -13.53
CA TYR A 20 28.92 -12.94 -12.55
C TYR A 20 28.41 -11.87 -11.59
N ARG A 21 27.81 -10.78 -12.11
CA ARG A 21 27.25 -9.71 -11.28
C ARG A 21 26.19 -10.24 -10.32
N ARG A 22 25.27 -11.07 -10.81
CA ARG A 22 24.23 -11.72 -10.01
C ARG A 22 24.83 -12.54 -8.88
N THR A 23 25.76 -13.45 -9.19
CA THR A 23 26.41 -14.32 -8.20
C THR A 23 27.14 -13.51 -7.14
N TYR A 24 27.82 -12.43 -7.57
CA TYR A 24 28.51 -11.52 -6.67
C TYR A 24 27.54 -10.82 -5.72
N LEU A 25 26.42 -10.29 -6.23
CA LEU A 25 25.40 -9.63 -5.41
C LEU A 25 24.73 -10.59 -4.45
N THR A 26 24.42 -11.82 -4.87
CA THR A 26 23.89 -12.87 -3.97
C THR A 26 24.84 -13.14 -2.81
N ALA A 27 26.14 -13.27 -3.08
CA ALA A 27 27.14 -13.45 -2.03
C ALA A 27 27.22 -12.23 -1.10
N LEU A 28 27.17 -11.01 -1.65
CA LEU A 28 27.17 -9.77 -0.86
C LEU A 28 25.96 -9.71 0.07
N VAL A 29 24.75 -9.93 -0.47
CA VAL A 29 23.49 -9.89 0.28
C VAL A 29 23.51 -10.93 1.40
N ALA A 30 23.90 -12.17 1.11
CA ALA A 30 23.95 -13.24 2.11
C ALA A 30 24.90 -12.89 3.28
N VAL A 31 26.08 -12.34 2.98
CA VAL A 31 27.07 -11.97 4.00
C VAL A 31 26.62 -10.79 4.84
N MET A 32 25.94 -9.81 4.23
CA MET A 32 25.44 -8.64 4.94
C MET A 32 24.21 -8.96 5.79
N ALA A 33 23.30 -9.80 5.30
CA ALA A 33 22.12 -10.25 6.03
C ALA A 33 22.50 -11.10 7.27
N ALA A 34 23.45 -12.04 7.12
CA ALA A 34 23.95 -12.84 8.24
C ALA A 34 24.64 -11.99 9.33
N GLY A 35 25.26 -10.85 8.93
CA GLY A 35 25.82 -9.89 9.87
C GLY A 35 24.76 -9.17 10.70
N ALA A 36 23.59 -8.91 10.12
CA ALA A 36 22.48 -8.22 10.78
C ALA A 36 21.74 -9.11 11.81
N GLU A 37 21.65 -10.42 11.58
CA GLU A 37 21.02 -11.37 12.52
C GLU A 37 21.85 -11.61 13.81
N SER A 38 23.16 -11.34 13.77
CA SER A 38 24.07 -11.54 14.90
C SER A 38 24.32 -10.27 15.75
N SER A 39 23.80 -9.11 15.36
CA SER A 39 24.06 -7.85 16.06
C SER A 39 22.75 -7.15 16.47
N LEU A 40 22.40 -7.30 17.75
CA LEU A 40 21.57 -6.37 18.52
C LEU A 40 21.98 -4.90 18.25
N PRO A 41 21.09 -3.91 18.49
CA PRO A 41 21.41 -2.49 18.39
C PRO A 41 22.30 -2.07 19.57
N GLN A 42 23.53 -2.58 19.62
CA GLN A 42 24.63 -1.93 20.28
C GLN A 42 25.35 -1.16 19.19
N HIS A 43 25.41 0.17 19.34
CA HIS A 43 26.26 1.10 18.60
C HIS A 43 27.22 0.36 17.67
N LEU A 44 26.89 0.29 16.36
CA LEU A 44 27.86 -0.18 15.38
C LEU A 44 29.14 0.63 15.65
N PRO A 45 30.26 -0.02 16.03
CA PRO A 45 31.53 0.69 16.03
C PRO A 45 31.67 1.22 14.61
N GLN A 46 31.90 2.53 14.48
CA GLN A 46 32.27 3.19 13.23
C GLN A 46 33.38 2.37 12.58
N SER A 47 32.97 1.45 11.71
CA SER A 47 33.82 0.43 11.14
C SER A 47 34.20 1.01 9.82
N ALA A 48 35.46 1.46 9.71
CA ALA A 48 36.04 2.16 8.58
C ALA A 48 35.42 1.69 7.27
N SER A 49 34.43 2.47 6.82
CA SER A 49 33.62 2.20 5.64
C SER A 49 34.52 2.29 4.42
N LEU A 50 34.11 1.67 3.32
CA LEU A 50 34.57 2.16 2.02
C LEU A 50 34.46 3.69 2.00
N GLN A 51 35.40 4.35 1.31
CA GLN A 51 35.29 5.77 1.07
C GLN A 51 33.86 6.03 0.58
N GLU A 52 33.10 6.82 1.36
CA GLU A 52 31.72 7.20 1.10
C GLU A 52 31.41 7.50 -0.38
N PRO A 53 32.30 8.15 -1.17
CA PRO A 53 32.08 8.33 -2.61
C PRO A 53 31.98 7.03 -3.44
N VAL A 54 32.77 6.00 -3.12
CA VAL A 54 32.78 4.73 -3.89
C VAL A 54 31.52 3.92 -3.60
N LEU A 55 31.05 3.94 -2.36
CA LEU A 55 29.82 3.26 -1.98
C LEU A 55 28.60 3.91 -2.62
N SER A 56 28.55 5.25 -2.63
CA SER A 56 27.54 6.04 -3.32
C SER A 56 27.47 5.70 -4.81
N GLU A 57 28.61 5.65 -5.49
CA GLU A 57 28.68 5.28 -6.91
C GLU A 57 28.15 3.86 -7.16
N CYS A 58 28.45 2.91 -6.27
CA CYS A 58 27.91 1.54 -6.38
C CYS A 58 26.39 1.51 -6.23
N VAL A 59 25.84 2.27 -5.28
CA VAL A 59 24.38 2.41 -5.11
C VAL A 59 23.77 3.06 -6.36
N ASP A 60 24.40 4.10 -6.90
CA ASP A 60 23.92 4.76 -8.12
C ASP A 60 23.87 3.83 -9.33
N LEU A 61 24.90 2.98 -9.51
CA LEU A 61 24.93 1.96 -10.55
C LEU A 61 23.83 0.92 -10.36
N LEU A 62 23.61 0.44 -9.13
CA LEU A 62 22.55 -0.52 -8.80
C LEU A 62 21.16 0.06 -9.07
N LEU A 63 20.90 1.28 -8.62
CA LEU A 63 19.64 1.98 -8.87
C LEU A 63 19.44 2.24 -10.38
N GLY A 64 20.50 2.56 -11.12
CA GLY A 64 20.43 2.73 -12.57
C GLY A 64 20.13 1.43 -13.33
N ASP A 65 20.66 0.29 -12.88
CA ASP A 65 20.29 -1.02 -13.44
C ASP A 65 18.82 -1.37 -13.16
N LEU A 66 18.32 -1.04 -11.97
CA LEU A 66 16.91 -1.22 -11.58
C LEU A 66 15.96 -0.34 -12.39
N GLU A 67 16.28 0.94 -12.56
CA GLU A 67 15.47 1.87 -13.34
C GLU A 67 15.41 1.48 -14.83
N GLU A 68 16.55 1.03 -15.38
CA GLU A 68 16.65 0.60 -16.79
C GLU A 68 16.28 -0.87 -17.02
N GLN A 69 15.88 -1.60 -15.97
CA GLN A 69 15.49 -3.02 -16.03
C GLN A 69 16.56 -3.93 -16.67
N ARG A 70 17.84 -3.66 -16.41
CA ARG A 70 18.98 -4.36 -17.04
C ARG A 70 19.32 -5.66 -16.31
N GLY A 71 19.46 -6.76 -17.05
CA GLY A 71 20.00 -8.03 -16.53
C GLY A 71 18.97 -9.08 -16.07
N GLY A 72 17.67 -8.79 -16.18
CA GLY A 72 16.60 -9.73 -15.88
C GLY A 72 16.21 -9.79 -14.39
N PRO A 73 15.04 -10.39 -14.08
CA PRO A 73 14.41 -10.26 -12.77
C PRO A 73 15.20 -10.87 -11.62
N GLU A 74 15.96 -11.94 -11.86
CA GLU A 74 16.82 -12.57 -10.84
C GLU A 74 18.04 -11.73 -10.49
N PHE A 75 18.60 -11.00 -11.45
CA PHE A 75 19.68 -10.06 -11.17
C PHE A 75 19.13 -8.82 -10.46
N LEU A 76 18.02 -8.28 -10.95
CA LEU A 76 17.37 -7.09 -10.40
C LEU A 76 16.89 -7.31 -8.96
N SER A 77 16.39 -8.49 -8.61
CA SER A 77 16.04 -8.81 -7.21
C SER A 77 17.23 -8.71 -6.27
N GLN A 78 18.39 -9.25 -6.68
CA GLN A 78 19.64 -9.17 -5.91
C GLN A 78 20.19 -7.74 -5.88
N ALA A 79 20.06 -6.99 -6.97
CA ALA A 79 20.44 -5.58 -7.03
C ALA A 79 19.61 -4.72 -6.07
N LEU A 80 18.29 -4.95 -6.00
CA LEU A 80 17.40 -4.26 -5.08
C LEU A 80 17.75 -4.58 -3.62
N CYS A 81 17.96 -5.86 -3.28
CA CYS A 81 18.36 -6.24 -1.92
C CYS A 81 19.73 -5.65 -1.54
N ALA A 82 20.71 -5.68 -2.45
CA ALA A 82 22.02 -5.09 -2.23
C ALA A 82 21.94 -3.56 -2.04
N ALA A 83 21.23 -2.85 -2.91
CA ALA A 83 21.04 -1.40 -2.77
C ALA A 83 20.39 -1.06 -1.42
N SER A 84 19.36 -1.82 -1.03
CA SER A 84 18.65 -1.64 0.24
C SER A 84 19.56 -1.82 1.47
N LEU A 85 20.49 -2.77 1.43
CA LEU A 85 21.47 -2.97 2.51
C LEU A 85 22.54 -1.87 2.60
N LEU A 86 22.84 -1.20 1.48
CA LEU A 86 23.87 -0.15 1.41
C LEU A 86 23.29 1.24 1.70
N LEU A 87 22.01 1.50 1.37
CA LEU A 87 21.36 2.80 1.53
C LEU A 87 21.41 3.37 2.96
N PRO A 88 21.08 2.62 4.04
CA PRO A 88 21.13 3.14 5.41
C PRO A 88 22.54 3.48 5.92
N GLN A 89 23.60 3.02 5.23
CA GLN A 89 24.98 3.28 5.64
C GLN A 89 25.45 4.70 5.30
N HIS A 90 24.70 5.41 4.46
CA HIS A 90 24.94 6.80 4.13
C HIS A 90 24.27 7.67 5.21
N SER A 91 24.90 8.75 5.66
CA SER A 91 24.31 9.63 6.67
C SER A 91 24.35 11.08 6.23
N GLY A 92 23.17 11.70 6.08
CA GLY A 92 22.97 13.14 6.25
C GLY A 92 23.32 14.04 5.06
N SER A 93 23.41 13.50 3.84
CA SER A 93 23.64 14.30 2.62
C SER A 93 22.38 14.47 1.77
N SER A 94 22.30 15.55 0.98
CA SER A 94 21.22 15.75 0.00
C SER A 94 21.17 14.65 -1.06
N LEU A 95 22.33 14.06 -1.38
CA LEU A 95 22.47 12.92 -2.27
C LEU A 95 21.78 11.66 -1.72
N GLN A 96 21.75 11.48 -0.40
CA GLN A 96 21.02 10.38 0.21
C GLN A 96 19.51 10.50 -0.04
N ILE A 97 18.93 11.71 0.05
CA ILE A 97 17.50 11.92 -0.19
C ILE A 97 17.13 11.61 -1.63
N SER A 98 17.94 12.02 -2.61
CA SER A 98 17.68 11.72 -4.02
C SER A 98 17.77 10.21 -4.31
N MET A 99 18.74 9.51 -3.72
CA MET A 99 18.82 8.04 -3.81
C MET A 99 17.60 7.35 -3.18
N LEU A 100 17.13 7.84 -2.03
CA LEU A 100 15.93 7.31 -1.37
C LEU A 100 14.66 7.54 -2.20
N GLN A 101 14.56 8.69 -2.87
CA GLN A 101 13.45 8.96 -3.80
C GLN A 101 13.44 7.99 -4.98
N ARG A 102 14.62 7.73 -5.59
CA ARG A 102 14.80 6.75 -6.66
C ARG A 102 14.46 5.34 -6.19
N TRP A 103 14.99 4.93 -5.05
CA TRP A 103 14.71 3.63 -4.44
C TRP A 103 13.21 3.43 -4.16
N CYS A 104 12.51 4.43 -3.61
CA CYS A 104 11.06 4.35 -3.43
C CYS A 104 10.32 4.22 -4.77
N GLY A 105 10.79 4.88 -5.83
CA GLY A 105 10.22 4.75 -7.18
C GLY A 105 10.36 3.32 -7.72
N ILE A 106 11.53 2.72 -7.55
CA ILE A 106 11.79 1.32 -7.93
C ILE A 106 10.87 0.37 -7.15
N LEU A 107 10.70 0.57 -5.84
CA LEU A 107 9.76 -0.22 -5.03
C LEU A 107 8.31 -0.09 -5.53
N GLU A 108 7.88 1.11 -5.89
CA GLU A 108 6.54 1.37 -6.40
C GLU A 108 6.29 0.72 -7.77
N CYS A 109 7.32 0.63 -8.61
CA CYS A 109 7.24 -0.09 -9.88
C CYS A 109 7.15 -1.61 -9.69
N HIS A 110 7.93 -2.16 -8.74
CA HIS A 110 8.08 -3.60 -8.56
C HIS A 110 7.11 -4.25 -7.58
N ARG A 111 6.40 -3.47 -6.77
CA ARG A 111 5.30 -3.98 -5.90
C ARG A 111 4.02 -4.32 -6.68
N CYS A 112 3.90 -3.88 -7.93
CA CYS A 112 2.68 -4.07 -8.73
C CYS A 112 2.43 -5.57 -9.00
N PRO A 113 1.17 -6.06 -8.99
CA PRO A 113 0.86 -7.49 -9.21
C PRO A 113 1.44 -8.08 -10.50
N ASP A 114 1.57 -7.26 -11.55
CA ASP A 114 2.10 -7.66 -12.86
C ASP A 114 3.64 -7.86 -12.86
N ALA A 115 4.33 -7.42 -11.81
CA ALA A 115 5.77 -7.60 -11.69
C ALA A 115 6.12 -9.07 -11.38
N PRO A 116 7.28 -9.57 -11.87
CA PRO A 116 7.80 -10.87 -11.51
C PRO A 116 7.81 -11.09 -9.98
N GLU A 117 7.39 -12.27 -9.53
CA GLU A 117 7.28 -12.61 -8.11
C GLU A 117 8.59 -12.38 -7.33
N VAL A 118 9.73 -12.72 -7.94
CA VAL A 118 11.05 -12.50 -7.35
C VAL A 118 11.35 -11.03 -7.06
N LEU A 119 10.77 -10.10 -7.83
CA LEU A 119 10.91 -8.66 -7.61
C LEU A 119 9.94 -8.17 -6.53
N ARG A 120 8.69 -8.66 -6.53
CA ARG A 120 7.71 -8.38 -5.45
C ARG A 120 8.24 -8.85 -4.09
N MET A 121 8.85 -10.05 -4.05
CA MET A 121 9.55 -10.57 -2.88
C MET A 121 10.74 -9.68 -2.49
N ALA A 122 11.58 -9.30 -3.45
CA ALA A 122 12.71 -8.41 -3.18
C ALA A 122 12.27 -7.03 -2.64
N CYS A 123 11.11 -6.50 -3.06
CA CYS A 123 10.53 -5.30 -2.44
C CYS A 123 10.19 -5.52 -0.97
N ALA A 124 9.58 -6.65 -0.62
CA ALA A 124 9.28 -6.98 0.77
C ALA A 124 10.57 -7.14 1.61
N GLU A 125 11.60 -7.78 1.06
CA GLU A 125 12.91 -7.90 1.70
C GLU A 125 13.62 -6.55 1.86
N ALA A 126 13.56 -5.70 0.84
CA ALA A 126 14.08 -4.35 0.85
C ALA A 126 13.45 -3.50 1.97
N LEU A 127 12.13 -3.63 2.19
CA LEU A 127 11.45 -2.99 3.32
C LEU A 127 11.96 -3.50 4.67
N CYS A 128 12.14 -4.82 4.83
CA CYS A 128 12.69 -5.39 6.07
C CYS A 128 14.10 -4.88 6.38
N VAL A 129 15.00 -4.86 5.39
CA VAL A 129 16.42 -4.57 5.62
C VAL A 129 16.73 -3.07 5.68
N ALA A 130 16.00 -2.24 4.92
CA ALA A 130 16.27 -0.81 4.83
C ALA A 130 15.14 0.03 5.43
N GLY A 131 13.88 -0.31 5.13
CA GLY A 131 12.71 0.49 5.46
C GLY A 131 12.62 0.83 6.95
N VAL A 132 12.82 -0.16 7.83
CA VAL A 132 12.74 0.02 9.30
C VAL A 132 13.79 1.02 9.80
N SER A 133 15.04 0.86 9.37
CA SER A 133 16.16 1.74 9.75
C SER A 133 15.96 3.16 9.21
N LEU A 134 15.50 3.28 7.96
CA LEU A 134 15.26 4.57 7.31
C LEU A 134 14.11 5.33 7.96
N MET A 135 13.00 4.66 8.29
CA MET A 135 11.85 5.28 8.97
C MET A 135 12.18 5.74 10.39
N SER A 136 13.02 4.98 11.11
CA SER A 136 13.39 5.31 12.49
C SER A 136 14.49 6.38 12.63
N GLN A 137 15.25 6.66 11.57
CA GLN A 137 16.40 7.57 11.63
C GLN A 137 16.26 8.73 10.64
N SER A 138 16.34 8.42 9.34
CA SER A 138 16.53 9.41 8.28
C SER A 138 15.23 10.08 7.83
N LEU A 139 14.08 9.40 7.95
CA LEU A 139 12.82 9.86 7.37
C LEU A 139 11.89 10.59 8.35
N LYS A 140 12.30 10.83 9.59
CA LYS A 140 11.47 11.53 10.60
C LYS A 140 10.92 12.88 10.12
N ASN A 141 11.66 13.57 9.24
CA ASN A 141 11.28 14.86 8.67
C ASN A 141 10.83 14.77 7.20
N HIS A 142 10.70 13.56 6.65
CA HIS A 142 10.37 13.30 5.24
C HIS A 142 9.14 12.41 5.13
N SER A 143 8.00 12.94 5.60
CA SER A 143 6.71 12.26 5.61
C SER A 143 6.30 11.70 4.25
N THR A 144 6.59 12.40 3.16
CA THR A 144 6.31 11.90 1.79
C THR A 144 7.02 10.59 1.48
N LEU A 145 8.26 10.41 1.91
CA LEU A 145 8.99 9.14 1.73
C LEU A 145 8.42 8.05 2.67
N MET A 146 8.07 8.40 3.92
CA MET A 146 7.43 7.45 4.83
C MET A 146 6.11 6.92 4.27
N ILE A 147 5.26 7.81 3.74
CA ILE A 147 4.00 7.45 3.08
C ILE A 147 4.23 6.46 1.94
N ARG A 148 5.24 6.68 1.09
CA ARG A 148 5.57 5.80 -0.03
C ARG A 148 5.99 4.40 0.42
N LEU A 149 6.76 4.30 1.51
CA LEU A 149 7.17 3.02 2.10
C LEU A 149 6.00 2.28 2.75
N ILE A 150 5.17 2.99 3.52
CA ILE A 150 3.95 2.43 4.12
C ILE A 150 3.02 1.92 3.03
N ASN A 151 2.78 2.73 1.99
CA ASN A 151 1.98 2.36 0.84
C ASN A 151 2.54 1.10 0.16
N THR A 152 3.86 1.01 0.00
CA THR A 152 4.50 -0.19 -0.57
C THR A 152 4.26 -1.42 0.29
N GLY A 153 4.39 -1.31 1.61
CA GLY A 153 4.03 -2.38 2.54
C GLY A 153 2.57 -2.81 2.40
N LEU A 154 1.64 -1.85 2.31
CA LEU A 154 0.21 -2.13 2.14
C LEU A 154 -0.10 -2.88 0.84
N TYR A 155 0.53 -2.53 -0.29
CA TYR A 155 0.37 -3.29 -1.55
C TYR A 155 0.89 -4.72 -1.41
N LEU A 156 2.07 -4.91 -0.80
CA LEU A 156 2.67 -6.24 -0.64
C LEU A 156 1.91 -7.13 0.37
N LEU A 157 1.21 -6.54 1.34
CA LEU A 157 0.30 -7.28 2.24
C LEU A 157 -0.95 -7.79 1.50
N GLN A 158 -1.29 -7.19 0.36
CA GLN A 158 -2.39 -7.60 -0.52
C GLN A 158 -1.92 -8.52 -1.66
N ASP A 159 -0.64 -8.89 -1.68
CA ASP A 159 -0.04 -9.68 -2.74
C ASP A 159 -0.67 -11.09 -2.86
N GLN A 160 -0.82 -11.63 -4.07
CA GLN A 160 -1.35 -12.97 -4.31
C GLN A 160 -0.48 -14.09 -3.70
N ASP A 161 0.84 -13.92 -3.67
CA ASP A 161 1.78 -14.88 -3.11
C ASP A 161 1.87 -14.75 -1.58
N GLN A 162 1.73 -15.89 -0.89
CA GLN A 162 1.73 -15.92 0.57
C GLN A 162 3.09 -15.51 1.16
N GLN A 163 4.19 -15.89 0.53
CA GLN A 163 5.53 -15.59 1.05
C GLN A 163 5.79 -14.09 0.98
N VAL A 164 5.36 -13.41 -0.09
CA VAL A 164 5.45 -11.94 -0.19
C VAL A 164 4.66 -11.28 0.95
N ARG A 165 3.43 -11.72 1.21
CA ARG A 165 2.61 -11.20 2.33
C ARG A 165 3.28 -11.43 3.68
N LEU A 166 3.82 -12.62 3.93
CA LEU A 166 4.51 -12.95 5.18
C LEU A 166 5.76 -12.10 5.38
N LYS A 167 6.53 -11.85 4.33
CA LYS A 167 7.70 -10.97 4.39
C LYS A 167 7.29 -9.53 4.65
N ALA A 168 6.24 -9.02 4.00
CA ALA A 168 5.71 -7.68 4.26
C ALA A 168 5.20 -7.53 5.71
N ALA A 169 4.56 -8.58 6.26
CA ALA A 169 4.15 -8.60 7.66
C ALA A 169 5.34 -8.63 8.64
N CYS A 170 6.46 -9.26 8.25
CA CYS A 170 7.71 -9.20 9.00
C CYS A 170 8.25 -7.76 9.08
N PHE A 171 8.26 -7.02 7.97
CA PHE A 171 8.59 -5.60 7.97
C PHE A 171 7.73 -4.80 8.97
N THR A 172 6.42 -4.98 8.94
CA THR A 172 5.51 -4.28 9.86
C THR A 172 5.78 -4.63 11.32
N SER A 173 6.08 -5.90 11.61
CA SER A 173 6.44 -6.34 12.96
C SER A 173 7.74 -5.70 13.45
N MET A 174 8.78 -5.70 12.61
CA MET A 174 10.05 -5.05 12.93
C MET A 174 9.87 -3.56 13.21
N LEU A 175 9.05 -2.87 12.40
CA LEU A 175 8.73 -1.46 12.57
C LEU A 175 7.99 -1.20 13.90
N HIS A 176 7.02 -2.05 14.25
CA HIS A 176 6.30 -1.96 15.53
C HIS A 176 7.23 -2.14 16.73
N HIS A 177 8.11 -3.14 16.69
CA HIS A 177 9.07 -3.39 17.76
C HIS A 177 10.04 -2.22 17.96
N VAL A 178 10.56 -1.65 16.87
CA VAL A 178 11.45 -0.48 16.93
C VAL A 178 10.73 0.73 17.52
N ARG A 179 9.46 0.99 17.16
CA ARG A 179 8.67 2.08 17.74
C ARG A 179 8.40 1.90 19.23
N ARG A 180 8.22 0.67 19.72
CA ARG A 180 8.01 0.38 21.15
C ARG A 180 9.30 0.39 21.99
N GLY A 181 10.47 0.53 21.38
CA GLY A 181 11.76 0.46 22.09
C GLY A 181 12.07 -0.95 22.63
N GLU A 182 11.41 -1.99 22.13
CA GLU A 182 11.60 -3.38 22.56
C GLU A 182 12.83 -3.99 21.87
N SER A 183 14.02 -3.69 22.39
CA SER A 183 15.29 -4.11 21.79
C SER A 183 15.72 -5.57 22.06
N GLN A 184 14.95 -6.33 22.86
CA GLN A 184 15.40 -7.62 23.43
C GLN A 184 14.45 -8.81 23.22
N ARG A 185 13.31 -8.65 22.55
CA ARG A 185 12.39 -9.78 22.27
C ARG A 185 12.55 -10.26 20.83
N SER A 186 12.44 -11.58 20.65
CA SER A 186 12.29 -12.19 19.33
C SER A 186 11.17 -11.48 18.59
N VAL A 187 11.47 -10.89 17.43
CA VAL A 187 10.47 -10.32 16.53
C VAL A 187 9.51 -11.46 16.17
N TYR A 188 8.25 -11.35 16.57
CA TYR A 188 7.24 -12.31 16.17
C TYR A 188 6.74 -11.92 14.77
N VAL A 189 6.49 -12.89 13.89
CA VAL A 189 5.86 -12.56 12.61
C VAL A 189 4.40 -12.23 12.90
N MET A 190 4.02 -10.97 12.67
CA MET A 190 2.66 -10.49 12.86
C MET A 190 1.73 -11.16 11.85
N GLN A 191 0.47 -11.38 12.24
CA GLN A 191 -0.54 -11.83 11.28
C GLN A 191 -0.81 -10.73 10.24
N VAL A 192 -1.06 -11.12 8.99
CA VAL A 192 -1.22 -10.16 7.86
C VAL A 192 -2.31 -9.13 8.12
N ASN A 193 -3.46 -9.52 8.69
CA ASN A 193 -4.54 -8.60 9.08
C ASN A 193 -4.08 -7.54 10.07
N GLN A 194 -3.34 -7.94 11.11
CA GLN A 194 -2.80 -7.00 12.10
C GLN A 194 -1.74 -6.09 11.48
N ALA A 195 -0.95 -6.61 10.55
CA ALA A 195 0.05 -5.83 9.84
C ALA A 195 -0.59 -4.74 8.97
N VAL A 196 -1.71 -5.03 8.28
CA VAL A 196 -2.46 -4.02 7.51
C VAL A 196 -2.95 -2.91 8.44
N GLN A 197 -3.61 -3.29 9.54
CA GLN A 197 -4.14 -2.31 10.51
C GLN A 197 -3.03 -1.41 11.06
N LEU A 198 -1.91 -1.98 11.46
CA LEU A 198 -0.80 -1.22 12.03
C LEU A 198 -0.19 -0.21 11.04
N LEU A 199 -0.09 -0.58 9.75
CA LEU A 199 0.41 0.35 8.73
C LEU A 199 -0.59 1.48 8.45
N LEU A 200 -1.89 1.20 8.49
CA LEU A 200 -2.94 2.23 8.37
C LEU A 200 -2.94 3.17 9.58
N GLU A 201 -2.81 2.64 10.80
CA GLU A 201 -2.66 3.42 12.03
C GLU A 201 -1.41 4.31 11.97
N LEU A 202 -0.28 3.76 11.56
CA LEU A 202 0.97 4.51 11.42
C LEU A 202 0.84 5.68 10.44
N LEU A 203 0.13 5.46 9.33
CA LEU A 203 -0.14 6.51 8.35
C LEU A 203 -0.94 7.66 8.97
N LEU A 204 -1.90 7.36 9.84
CA LEU A 204 -2.70 8.38 10.54
C LEU A 204 -1.99 9.04 11.72
N GLU A 205 -1.08 8.35 12.38
CA GLU A 205 -0.33 8.88 13.52
C GLU A 205 0.80 9.81 13.06
N ASP A 206 1.62 9.33 12.11
CA ASP A 206 2.88 9.99 11.77
C ASP A 206 2.78 10.83 10.48
N CYS A 207 1.73 10.63 9.67
CA CYS A 207 1.62 11.22 8.32
C CYS A 207 0.27 11.89 8.04
N SER A 208 -0.62 12.12 9.01
CA SER A 208 -1.98 12.65 8.75
C SER A 208 -2.00 13.94 7.91
N ASP A 209 -1.05 14.83 8.18
CA ASP A 209 -1.03 16.19 7.64
C ASP A 209 -0.19 16.32 6.36
N ALA A 210 0.49 15.24 5.99
CA ALA A 210 1.40 15.23 4.87
C ALA A 210 0.64 15.08 3.54
N PRO A 211 1.11 15.75 2.47
CA PRO A 211 0.48 15.63 1.16
C PRO A 211 0.61 14.20 0.63
N GLY A 212 -0.48 13.66 0.08
CA GLY A 212 -0.53 12.30 -0.45
C GLY A 212 -1.13 11.25 0.49
N THR A 213 -1.34 11.57 1.78
CA THR A 213 -1.85 10.59 2.76
C THR A 213 -3.28 10.14 2.45
N VAL A 214 -4.16 11.09 2.12
CA VAL A 214 -5.55 10.81 1.75
C VAL A 214 -5.59 9.95 0.48
N GLU A 215 -4.77 10.32 -0.51
CA GLU A 215 -4.64 9.63 -1.78
C GLU A 215 -4.16 8.19 -1.61
N VAL A 216 -3.21 7.93 -0.70
CA VAL A 216 -2.75 6.56 -0.39
C VAL A 216 -3.87 5.72 0.21
N LEU A 217 -4.65 6.22 1.16
CA LEU A 217 -5.78 5.45 1.71
C LEU A 217 -6.80 5.13 0.62
N LEU A 218 -7.13 6.11 -0.22
CA LEU A 218 -8.12 5.96 -1.28
C LEU A 218 -7.66 5.08 -2.45
N CYS A 219 -6.35 4.95 -2.68
CA CYS A 219 -5.81 4.11 -3.76
C CYS A 219 -6.02 2.61 -3.50
N HIS A 220 -6.20 2.22 -2.23
CA HIS A 220 -6.51 0.85 -1.83
C HIS A 220 -8.02 0.51 -1.91
N LEU A 221 -8.87 1.49 -2.25
CA LEU A 221 -10.27 1.23 -2.52
C LEU A 221 -10.44 0.85 -4.00
N PRO A 222 -11.21 -0.20 -4.34
CA PRO A 222 -11.49 -0.57 -5.73
C PRO A 222 -11.98 0.64 -6.54
N GLN A 223 -11.26 0.95 -7.61
CA GLN A 223 -11.62 1.98 -8.59
C GLN A 223 -12.20 1.28 -9.80
N SER A 224 -13.50 1.39 -10.01
CA SER A 224 -14.15 0.79 -11.15
C SER A 224 -15.37 1.60 -11.53
N ASP A 225 -15.49 1.89 -12.82
CA ASP A 225 -16.69 2.48 -13.38
C ASP A 225 -17.80 1.42 -13.33
N LEU A 226 -18.79 1.67 -12.47
CA LEU A 226 -19.93 0.77 -12.31
C LEU A 226 -20.63 0.51 -13.65
N ARG A 227 -20.71 1.50 -14.55
CA ARG A 227 -21.31 1.30 -15.88
C ARG A 227 -20.52 0.30 -16.70
N ARG A 228 -19.18 0.37 -16.65
CA ARG A 228 -18.30 -0.58 -17.35
C ARG A 228 -18.50 -1.99 -16.80
N VAL A 229 -18.50 -2.15 -15.48
CA VAL A 229 -18.71 -3.46 -14.84
C VAL A 229 -20.07 -4.05 -15.20
N LEU A 230 -21.14 -3.25 -15.18
CA LEU A 230 -22.47 -3.70 -15.59
C LEU A 230 -22.53 -4.11 -17.06
N THR A 231 -21.83 -3.39 -17.93
CA THR A 231 -21.74 -3.72 -19.37
C THR A 231 -20.99 -5.04 -19.56
N GLU A 232 -19.83 -5.20 -18.93
CA GLU A 232 -19.02 -6.42 -19.02
C GLU A 232 -19.74 -7.65 -18.43
N ALA A 233 -20.46 -7.49 -17.32
CA ALA A 233 -21.28 -8.53 -16.71
C ALA A 233 -22.42 -8.98 -17.63
N SER A 234 -23.01 -8.05 -18.41
CA SER A 234 -24.07 -8.37 -19.37
C SER A 234 -23.57 -9.12 -20.61
N GLU A 235 -22.31 -8.90 -21.00
CA GLU A 235 -21.73 -9.47 -22.22
C GLU A 235 -21.08 -10.83 -22.01
N LYS A 236 -20.45 -11.07 -20.85
CA LYS A 236 -19.52 -12.21 -20.70
C LYS A 236 -20.11 -13.49 -20.11
N GLY A 237 -21.26 -13.45 -19.42
CA GLY A 237 -21.80 -14.64 -18.74
C GLY A 237 -20.88 -15.17 -17.64
N CYS A 238 -21.42 -15.93 -16.67
CA CYS A 238 -20.68 -16.31 -15.44
C CYS A 238 -19.27 -16.88 -15.69
N PHE A 239 -18.27 -16.31 -15.01
CA PHE A 239 -16.92 -16.86 -14.94
C PHE A 239 -16.84 -18.07 -14.00
N SER A 240 -15.92 -18.97 -14.33
CA SER A 240 -15.61 -20.17 -13.54
C SER A 240 -15.13 -19.82 -12.13
N LEU A 241 -15.68 -20.53 -11.13
CA LEU A 241 -15.41 -20.38 -9.68
C LEU A 241 -14.11 -21.03 -9.19
N TYR A 242 -13.23 -21.48 -10.09
CA TYR A 242 -12.05 -22.25 -9.71
C TYR A 242 -10.80 -21.71 -10.35
N GLU A 243 -10.09 -20.85 -9.61
CA GLU A 243 -8.62 -20.74 -9.70
C GLU A 243 -8.08 -20.09 -8.41
N GLN A 244 -7.91 -20.91 -7.35
CA GLN A 244 -6.79 -20.94 -6.39
C GLN A 244 -7.22 -21.51 -5.01
N ASP A 245 -6.44 -22.48 -4.51
CA ASP A 245 -6.67 -23.20 -3.25
C ASP A 245 -6.37 -22.38 -1.96
N GLN A 246 -6.00 -21.11 -2.08
CA GLN A 246 -5.90 -20.20 -0.94
C GLN A 246 -6.41 -18.81 -1.32
N ALA A 247 -7.66 -18.50 -0.94
CA ALA A 247 -8.22 -17.17 -1.12
C ALA A 247 -7.37 -16.14 -0.34
N ASN A 248 -6.72 -15.24 -1.06
CA ASN A 248 -6.14 -14.04 -0.44
C ASN A 248 -7.28 -13.08 -0.09
N VAL A 249 -7.87 -13.28 1.09
CA VAL A 249 -8.98 -12.46 1.61
C VAL A 249 -8.62 -10.96 1.65
N PHE A 250 -7.34 -10.60 1.69
CA PHE A 250 -6.91 -9.19 1.69
C PHE A 250 -6.79 -8.58 0.29
N ALA A 251 -6.64 -9.41 -0.76
CA ALA A 251 -6.82 -8.95 -2.13
C ALA A 251 -8.30 -8.73 -2.45
N GLU A 252 -9.23 -9.20 -1.61
CA GLU A 252 -10.65 -8.90 -1.80
C GLU A 252 -10.91 -7.40 -1.53
N PRO A 253 -11.33 -6.64 -2.55
CA PRO A 253 -11.46 -5.20 -2.41
C PRO A 253 -12.51 -4.77 -1.38
N SER A 254 -13.49 -5.61 -1.08
CA SER A 254 -14.49 -5.41 -0.02
C SER A 254 -13.89 -5.44 1.39
N VAL A 255 -12.93 -6.34 1.62
CA VAL A 255 -12.23 -6.48 2.90
C VAL A 255 -11.32 -5.28 3.12
N MET A 256 -10.54 -4.89 2.11
CA MET A 256 -9.70 -3.69 2.21
C MET A 256 -10.53 -2.42 2.42
N ALA A 257 -11.68 -2.29 1.75
CA ALA A 257 -12.60 -1.17 1.96
C ALA A 257 -13.09 -1.08 3.43
N ALA A 258 -13.32 -2.22 4.09
CA ALA A 258 -13.68 -2.27 5.50
C ALA A 258 -12.52 -1.90 6.44
N HIS A 259 -11.27 -2.18 6.06
CA HIS A 259 -10.08 -1.79 6.84
C HIS A 259 -9.77 -0.30 6.70
N VAL A 260 -9.92 0.26 5.49
CA VAL A 260 -9.58 1.65 5.19
C VAL A 260 -10.66 2.63 5.68
N LEU A 261 -11.93 2.25 5.66
CA LEU A 261 -13.03 3.16 5.99
C LEU A 261 -12.91 3.82 7.38
N PRO A 262 -12.65 3.08 8.49
CA PRO A 262 -12.46 3.71 9.80
C PRO A 262 -11.39 4.80 9.80
N HIS A 263 -10.29 4.56 9.08
CA HIS A 263 -9.17 5.48 8.99
C HIS A 263 -9.52 6.76 8.23
N LEU A 264 -10.25 6.62 7.10
CA LEU A 264 -10.78 7.77 6.35
C LEU A 264 -11.75 8.61 7.21
N LEU A 265 -12.66 7.96 7.93
CA LEU A 265 -13.60 8.65 8.81
C LEU A 265 -12.89 9.38 9.96
N GLN A 266 -11.81 8.80 10.49
CA GLN A 266 -11.00 9.45 11.51
C GLN A 266 -10.28 10.69 10.95
N MET A 267 -9.77 10.65 9.71
CA MET A 267 -9.19 11.83 9.06
C MET A 267 -10.20 12.96 8.88
N ALA A 268 -11.44 12.64 8.52
CA ALA A 268 -12.51 13.64 8.42
C ALA A 268 -12.77 14.34 9.78
N VAL A 269 -12.64 13.61 10.89
CA VAL A 269 -12.76 14.20 12.23
C VAL A 269 -11.57 15.12 12.54
N LYS A 270 -10.34 14.71 12.20
CA LYS A 270 -9.12 15.49 12.41
C LYS A 270 -9.00 16.73 11.51
N HIS A 271 -9.94 17.00 10.61
CA HIS A 271 -9.85 18.11 9.65
C HIS A 271 -9.58 19.48 10.29
N SER A 272 -10.09 19.74 11.50
CA SER A 272 -9.90 21.01 12.21
C SER A 272 -8.52 21.17 12.84
N GLU A 273 -7.76 20.08 12.95
CA GLU A 273 -6.44 20.05 13.58
C GLU A 273 -5.35 20.58 12.63
N SER A 274 -5.55 20.50 11.32
CA SER A 274 -4.55 20.85 10.32
C SER A 274 -5.13 21.47 9.06
N SER A 275 -4.62 22.65 8.68
CA SER A 275 -5.04 23.36 7.48
C SER A 275 -4.65 22.65 6.19
N ALA A 276 -3.49 21.99 6.17
CA ALA A 276 -3.03 21.21 5.02
C ALA A 276 -3.94 19.99 4.78
N LEU A 277 -4.29 19.27 5.85
CA LEU A 277 -5.26 18.18 5.80
C LEU A 277 -6.63 18.68 5.32
N ALA A 278 -7.14 19.76 5.88
CA ALA A 278 -8.42 20.34 5.47
C ALA A 278 -8.46 20.70 3.98
N GLN A 279 -7.36 21.23 3.43
CA GLN A 279 -7.23 21.53 2.00
C GLN A 279 -7.24 20.26 1.15
N SER A 280 -6.48 19.22 1.52
CA SER A 280 -6.45 17.95 0.82
C SER A 280 -7.83 17.26 0.81
N LEU A 281 -8.50 17.20 1.97
CA LEU A 281 -9.83 16.62 2.11
C LEU A 281 -10.87 17.37 1.26
N ARG A 282 -10.80 18.71 1.23
CA ARG A 282 -11.68 19.55 0.42
C ARG A 282 -11.44 19.32 -1.08
N ALA A 283 -10.19 19.34 -1.51
CA ALA A 283 -9.82 19.11 -2.91
C ALA A 283 -10.31 17.73 -3.40
N TRP A 284 -10.16 16.71 -2.56
CA TRP A 284 -10.71 15.38 -2.86
C TRP A 284 -12.24 15.38 -2.96
N ALA A 285 -12.94 16.03 -2.03
CA ALA A 285 -14.39 16.11 -2.05
C ALA A 285 -14.91 16.82 -3.32
N GLU A 286 -14.28 17.94 -3.70
CA GLU A 286 -14.61 18.69 -4.92
C GLU A 286 -14.48 17.82 -6.18
N GLN A 287 -13.47 16.96 -6.25
CA GLN A 287 -13.26 16.05 -7.39
C GLN A 287 -14.18 14.83 -7.39
N SER A 288 -14.72 14.44 -6.22
CA SER A 288 -15.40 13.14 -6.05
C SER A 288 -16.92 13.24 -6.04
N VAL A 289 -17.49 14.42 -5.76
CA VAL A 289 -18.95 14.60 -5.62
C VAL A 289 -19.73 14.17 -6.87
N GLU A 290 -19.28 14.59 -8.05
CA GLU A 290 -19.94 14.24 -9.31
C GLU A 290 -19.88 12.73 -9.56
N GLN A 291 -18.69 12.14 -9.47
CA GLN A 291 -18.48 10.70 -9.68
C GLN A 291 -19.33 9.84 -8.73
N VAL A 292 -19.38 10.19 -7.45
CA VAL A 292 -20.18 9.46 -6.44
C VAL A 292 -21.67 9.61 -6.74
N SER A 293 -22.12 10.81 -7.09
CA SER A 293 -23.53 11.09 -7.39
C SER A 293 -24.00 10.32 -8.63
N ASP A 294 -23.20 10.33 -9.71
CA ASP A 294 -23.47 9.61 -10.94
C ASP A 294 -23.51 8.10 -10.71
N SER A 295 -22.56 7.57 -9.94
CA SER A 295 -22.51 6.14 -9.61
C SER A 295 -23.71 5.71 -8.77
N LEU A 296 -24.16 6.54 -7.82
CA LEU A 296 -25.38 6.28 -7.05
C LEU A 296 -26.63 6.35 -7.93
N ALA A 297 -26.67 7.24 -8.92
CA ALA A 297 -27.77 7.28 -9.89
C ALA A 297 -27.84 5.99 -10.72
N VAL A 298 -26.69 5.48 -11.19
CA VAL A 298 -26.60 4.17 -11.87
C VAL A 298 -27.11 3.05 -10.95
N CYS A 299 -26.74 3.04 -9.67
CA CYS A 299 -27.26 2.06 -8.73
C CYS A 299 -28.79 2.14 -8.55
N LYS A 300 -29.41 3.31 -8.70
CA LYS A 300 -30.88 3.45 -8.67
C LYS A 300 -31.54 2.96 -9.95
N GLU A 301 -30.83 2.98 -11.07
CA GLU A 301 -31.32 2.44 -12.35
C GLU A 301 -31.27 0.91 -12.37
N LEU A 302 -30.47 0.28 -11.50
CA LEU A 302 -30.48 -1.17 -11.30
C LEU A 302 -31.86 -1.61 -10.79
N GLN A 303 -32.71 -2.05 -11.71
CA GLN A 303 -34.00 -2.66 -11.41
C GLN A 303 -33.80 -4.18 -11.33
N PRO A 304 -33.90 -4.78 -10.13
CA PRO A 304 -34.14 -6.21 -10.04
C PRO A 304 -35.52 -6.44 -10.66
N ALA A 305 -35.60 -7.33 -11.65
CA ALA A 305 -36.88 -7.72 -12.20
C ALA A 305 -37.76 -8.32 -11.09
N GLU A 306 -39.09 -8.22 -11.22
CA GLU A 306 -40.06 -8.77 -10.25
C GLU A 306 -39.84 -10.27 -9.97
N THR A 307 -39.15 -10.96 -10.87
CA THR A 307 -38.63 -12.33 -10.72
C THR A 307 -37.11 -12.35 -10.84
N LEU A 308 -36.42 -13.21 -10.07
CA LEU A 308 -34.98 -13.45 -10.20
C LEU A 308 -34.63 -13.89 -11.63
N THR A 309 -34.04 -12.99 -12.41
CA THR A 309 -33.57 -13.31 -13.76
C THR A 309 -32.19 -13.96 -13.70
N PRO A 310 -31.85 -14.83 -14.68
CA PRO A 310 -30.49 -15.36 -14.82
C PRO A 310 -29.43 -14.24 -14.91
N ALA A 311 -29.76 -13.11 -15.52
CA ALA A 311 -28.89 -11.94 -15.59
C ALA A 311 -28.62 -11.31 -14.21
N TRP A 312 -29.66 -11.18 -13.36
CA TRP A 312 -29.48 -10.69 -11.99
C TRP A 312 -28.65 -11.66 -11.15
N LEU A 313 -28.91 -12.96 -11.25
CA LEU A 313 -28.11 -13.98 -10.55
C LEU A 313 -26.64 -13.96 -11.01
N SER A 314 -26.39 -13.81 -12.31
CA SER A 314 -25.04 -13.68 -12.84
C SER A 314 -24.32 -12.45 -12.28
N LEU A 315 -25.02 -11.32 -12.19
CA LEU A 315 -24.47 -10.09 -11.62
C LEU A 315 -24.19 -10.24 -10.11
N LEU A 316 -25.08 -10.91 -9.36
CA LEU A 316 -24.87 -11.22 -7.95
C LEU A 316 -23.68 -12.15 -7.70
N MET A 317 -23.26 -12.93 -8.70
CA MET A 317 -22.07 -13.79 -8.59
C MET A 317 -20.79 -13.09 -9.08
N ASP A 318 -20.89 -11.88 -9.65
CA ASP A 318 -19.74 -11.15 -10.18
C ASP A 318 -18.97 -10.44 -9.05
N HIS A 319 -17.73 -10.87 -8.83
CA HIS A 319 -16.86 -10.29 -7.80
C HIS A 319 -16.47 -8.83 -8.09
N TRP A 320 -16.39 -8.43 -9.36
CA TRP A 320 -16.09 -7.04 -9.75
C TRP A 320 -17.24 -6.12 -9.40
N PHE A 321 -18.49 -6.59 -9.53
CA PHE A 321 -19.67 -5.84 -9.12
C PHE A 321 -19.66 -5.54 -7.63
N HIS A 322 -19.49 -6.56 -6.78
CA HIS A 322 -19.42 -6.39 -5.32
C HIS A 322 -18.24 -5.52 -4.89
N SER A 323 -17.08 -5.71 -5.52
CA SER A 323 -15.89 -4.90 -5.27
C SER A 323 -16.14 -3.43 -5.58
N THR A 324 -16.72 -3.15 -6.74
CA THR A 324 -17.04 -1.78 -7.18
C THR A 324 -18.03 -1.10 -6.24
N LEU A 325 -19.08 -1.82 -5.84
CA LEU A 325 -20.05 -1.32 -4.87
C LEU A 325 -19.38 -1.00 -3.53
N CYS A 326 -18.56 -1.89 -2.98
CA CYS A 326 -17.86 -1.63 -1.73
C CYS A 326 -17.00 -0.36 -1.82
N GLY A 327 -16.25 -0.17 -2.91
CA GLY A 327 -15.47 1.04 -3.15
C GLY A 327 -16.32 2.30 -3.27
N LEU A 328 -17.46 2.22 -3.97
CA LEU A 328 -18.40 3.34 -4.12
C LEU A 328 -18.97 3.75 -2.76
N PHE A 329 -19.50 2.79 -2.00
CA PHE A 329 -20.12 3.08 -0.72
C PHE A 329 -19.12 3.58 0.32
N THR A 330 -17.88 3.06 0.34
CA THR A 330 -16.83 3.60 1.22
C THR A 330 -16.51 5.06 0.87
N ARG A 331 -16.35 5.40 -0.41
CA ARG A 331 -16.14 6.79 -0.85
C ARG A 331 -17.33 7.68 -0.52
N ALA A 332 -18.55 7.18 -0.70
CA ALA A 332 -19.76 7.94 -0.43
C ALA A 332 -19.98 8.17 1.08
N ALA A 333 -19.67 7.18 1.93
CA ALA A 333 -19.68 7.33 3.38
C ALA A 333 -18.64 8.35 3.85
N PHE A 334 -17.44 8.30 3.29
CA PHE A 334 -16.39 9.27 3.57
C PHE A 334 -16.77 10.69 3.11
N LEU A 335 -17.31 10.83 1.89
CA LEU A 335 -17.80 12.11 1.38
C LEU A 335 -18.92 12.68 2.26
N LEU A 336 -19.91 11.85 2.62
CA LEU A 336 -20.99 12.25 3.52
C LEU A 336 -20.43 12.78 4.85
N ARG A 337 -19.44 12.08 5.42
CA ARG A 337 -18.78 12.51 6.64
C ARG A 337 -18.11 13.87 6.49
N LEU A 338 -17.39 14.09 5.39
CA LEU A 338 -16.77 15.39 5.10
C LEU A 338 -17.78 16.52 4.93
N LEU A 339 -18.93 16.27 4.27
CA LEU A 339 -19.99 17.26 4.15
C LEU A 339 -20.61 17.60 5.52
N GLU A 340 -20.67 16.64 6.44
CA GLU A 340 -21.18 16.88 7.79
C GLU A 340 -20.19 17.66 8.66
N THR A 341 -18.90 17.34 8.58
CA THR A 341 -17.87 17.88 9.49
C THR A 341 -17.18 19.13 8.95
N CYS A 342 -16.98 19.25 7.65
CA CYS A 342 -16.24 20.35 7.04
C CYS A 342 -17.20 21.42 6.50
N ASP A 343 -17.26 22.58 7.15
CA ASP A 343 -18.18 23.68 6.75
C ASP A 343 -17.98 24.13 5.30
N GLY A 344 -16.74 24.09 4.79
CA GLY A 344 -16.43 24.46 3.41
C GLY A 344 -16.89 23.43 2.35
N ALA A 345 -17.14 22.18 2.75
CA ALA A 345 -17.58 21.12 1.84
C ALA A 345 -19.11 21.09 1.67
N ARG A 346 -19.88 21.63 2.63
CA ARG A 346 -21.35 21.70 2.56
C ARG A 346 -21.90 22.40 1.33
N CYS A 347 -21.12 23.30 0.74
CA CYS A 347 -21.49 24.00 -0.49
C CYS A 347 -21.48 23.09 -1.73
N LEU A 348 -20.85 21.91 -1.65
CA LEU A 348 -20.67 21.01 -2.79
C LEU A 348 -21.90 20.12 -3.03
N CYS A 349 -22.55 19.66 -1.96
CA CYS A 349 -23.72 18.80 -2.01
C CYS A 349 -24.48 18.87 -0.68
N ASP A 350 -25.81 18.77 -0.71
CA ASP A 350 -26.61 18.66 0.52
C ASP A 350 -26.36 17.29 1.19
N PRO A 351 -25.82 17.26 2.43
CA PRO A 351 -25.56 16.01 3.15
C PRO A 351 -26.83 15.16 3.33
N SER A 352 -27.99 15.80 3.51
CA SER A 352 -29.25 15.11 3.75
C SER A 352 -29.73 14.34 2.52
N SER A 353 -29.63 14.98 1.34
CA SER A 353 -29.88 14.36 0.05
C SER A 353 -28.95 13.17 -0.21
N LEU A 354 -27.64 13.33 0.01
CA LEU A 354 -26.67 12.25 -0.19
C LEU A 354 -26.95 11.07 0.75
N ARG A 355 -27.20 11.33 2.03
CA ARG A 355 -27.56 10.30 3.02
C ARG A 355 -28.82 9.53 2.60
N THR A 356 -29.85 10.25 2.18
CA THR A 356 -31.12 9.64 1.73
C THR A 356 -30.88 8.76 0.50
N SER A 357 -30.10 9.25 -0.47
CA SER A 357 -29.72 8.51 -1.67
C SER A 357 -28.97 7.22 -1.32
N LEU A 358 -28.00 7.29 -0.40
CA LEU A 358 -27.23 6.13 0.04
C LEU A 358 -28.10 5.08 0.74
N GLN A 359 -28.97 5.50 1.65
CA GLN A 359 -29.87 4.58 2.38
C GLN A 359 -30.87 3.91 1.42
N GLN A 360 -31.40 4.64 0.45
CA GLN A 360 -32.28 4.07 -0.58
C GLN A 360 -31.56 3.01 -1.42
N VAL A 361 -30.33 3.30 -1.88
CA VAL A 361 -29.57 2.35 -2.69
C VAL A 361 -29.17 1.12 -1.86
N LEU A 362 -28.68 1.32 -0.64
CA LEU A 362 -28.25 0.23 0.24
C LEU A 362 -29.42 -0.70 0.60
N SER A 363 -30.55 -0.14 1.00
CA SER A 363 -31.76 -0.92 1.32
C SER A 363 -32.26 -1.69 0.11
N ARG A 364 -32.30 -1.05 -1.06
CA ARG A 364 -32.72 -1.70 -2.31
C ARG A 364 -31.78 -2.84 -2.70
N LEU A 365 -30.47 -2.61 -2.76
CA LEU A 365 -29.51 -3.64 -3.12
C LEU A 365 -29.52 -4.80 -2.10
N GLY A 366 -29.63 -4.47 -0.80
CA GLY A 366 -29.74 -5.45 0.28
C GLY A 366 -30.98 -6.34 0.17
N GLN A 367 -32.15 -5.76 -0.13
CA GLN A 367 -33.38 -6.51 -0.39
C GLN A 367 -33.28 -7.46 -1.59
N ASN A 368 -32.34 -7.19 -2.50
CA ASN A 368 -32.16 -7.96 -3.73
C ASN A 368 -30.91 -8.85 -3.71
N GLY A 369 -30.39 -9.17 -2.52
CA GLY A 369 -29.35 -10.19 -2.32
C GLY A 369 -27.92 -9.68 -2.33
N VAL A 370 -27.69 -8.36 -2.37
CA VAL A 370 -26.33 -7.79 -2.21
C VAL A 370 -26.00 -7.68 -0.73
N HIS A 371 -24.90 -8.30 -0.31
CA HIS A 371 -24.41 -8.22 1.06
C HIS A 371 -23.27 -7.20 1.17
N PHE A 372 -23.39 -6.31 2.16
CA PHE A 372 -22.37 -5.29 2.46
C PHE A 372 -21.62 -5.65 3.75
N PRO A 373 -20.32 -5.31 3.85
CA PRO A 373 -19.58 -5.44 5.10
C PRO A 373 -20.25 -4.68 6.25
N SER A 374 -20.24 -5.26 7.46
CA SER A 374 -20.89 -4.66 8.65
C SER A 374 -20.33 -3.27 8.98
N ALA A 375 -19.02 -3.06 8.84
CA ALA A 375 -18.37 -1.77 9.06
C ALA A 375 -18.94 -0.67 8.16
N LEU A 376 -19.27 -1.00 6.91
CA LEU A 376 -19.86 -0.07 5.96
C LEU A 376 -21.31 0.26 6.33
N ALA A 377 -22.08 -0.75 6.72
CA ALA A 377 -23.46 -0.56 7.19
C ALA A 377 -23.51 0.32 8.45
N ALA A 378 -22.61 0.09 9.41
CA ALA A 378 -22.49 0.85 10.65
C ALA A 378 -22.12 2.33 10.38
N ALA A 379 -21.11 2.56 9.54
CA ALA A 379 -20.71 3.92 9.15
C ALA A 379 -21.86 4.72 8.51
N LEU A 380 -22.69 4.07 7.69
CA LEU A 380 -23.85 4.68 7.04
C LEU A 380 -25.05 4.86 7.98
N ALA A 381 -25.14 4.07 9.06
CA ALA A 381 -26.10 4.27 10.14
C ALA A 381 -25.72 5.45 11.07
N GLY A 382 -24.54 6.05 10.87
CA GLY A 382 -24.02 7.11 11.73
C GLY A 382 -23.43 6.59 13.04
N GLU A 383 -23.20 5.28 13.15
CA GLU A 383 -22.46 4.70 14.26
C GLU A 383 -20.98 5.10 14.09
N GLN A 384 -20.39 5.72 15.12
CA GLN A 384 -18.97 6.04 15.08
C GLN A 384 -18.16 4.74 15.07
N PRO A 385 -17.10 4.64 14.24
CA PRO A 385 -16.17 3.54 14.37
C PRO A 385 -15.56 3.56 15.77
N LEU A 386 -15.53 2.40 16.42
CA LEU A 386 -14.86 2.18 17.71
C LEU A 386 -13.36 2.45 17.63
#